data_AF-A0A919YCY3-F1
#
_entry.id   AF-A0A919YCY3-F1
#
_cell.length_a   1.000
_cell.length_b   1.000
_cell.length_c   1.000
_cell.angle_alpha   90.00
_cell.angle_beta   90.00
_cell.angle_gamma   90.00
#
_symmetry.space_group_name_H-M   'P 1'
#
loop_
_entity.id
_entity.type
_entity.pdbx_description
1 polymer ?
#
loop_
_entity_poly.entity_id
_entity_poly.type
_entity_poly.pdbx_seq_one_letter_code
_entity_poly.pdbx_strand_id
1 'polypeptide(L)' 'MIPLLAVLEEEKQKLNELGRRSLEQGIPLFQNDALQAQSRKVDELIVRLQREAELEKEPNKLTIKGR' A
#
# COMPACT_ATOMS: atom_id res chain seq x y z
N MET A 1 10.87 10.60 7.36
CA MET A 1 10.35 9.26 7.02
C MET A 1 8.82 9.25 7.03
N ILE A 2 8.21 10.17 6.28
CA ILE A 2 6.75 10.38 6.18
C ILE A 2 6.19 10.26 4.73
N PRO A 3 6.97 10.28 3.62
CA PRO A 3 6.36 10.44 2.30
C PRO A 3 5.54 9.22 1.82
N LEU A 4 5.93 7.99 2.14
CA LEU A 4 5.20 6.80 1.65
C LEU A 4 3.84 6.58 2.33
N LEU A 5 3.70 6.93 3.61
CA LEU A 5 2.42 6.83 4.32
C LEU A 5 1.41 7.83 3.77
N ALA A 6 1.84 9.07 3.50
CA ALA A 6 0.98 10.09 2.91
C ALA A 6 0.53 9.70 1.49
N VAL A 7 1.44 9.15 0.68
CA VAL A 7 1.11 8.65 -0.67
C VAL A 7 0.15 7.46 -0.59
N LEU A 8 0.35 6.52 0.34
CA LEU A 8 -0.57 5.39 0.53
C LEU A 8 -1.99 5.88 0.86
N GLU A 9 -2.11 6.87 1.75
CA GLU A 9 -3.41 7.39 2.16
C GLU A 9 -4.14 8.05 0.99
N GLU A 10 -3.44 8.85 0.18
CA GLU A 10 -4.01 9.46 -1.03
C GLU A 10 -4.50 8.40 -2.02
N GLU A 11 -3.71 7.36 -2.27
CA GLU A 11 -4.05 6.29 -3.20
C GLU A 11 -5.22 5.42 -2.69
N LYS A 12 -5.36 5.25 -1.35
CA LYS A 12 -6.54 4.62 -0.74
C LYS A 12 -7.80 5.49 -0.87
N GLN A 13 -7.68 6.80 -0.74
CA GLN A 13 -8.82 7.70 -0.95
C GLN A 13 -9.33 7.63 -2.40
N LYS A 14 -8.43 7.59 -3.39
CA LYS A 14 -8.78 7.39 -4.79
C LYS A 14 -9.48 6.03 -5.01
N LEU A 15 -8.98 4.97 -4.39
CA LEU A 15 -9.59 3.64 -4.46
C LEU A 15 -11.03 3.65 -3.89
N ASN A 16 -11.23 4.28 -2.75
CA ASN A 16 -12.55 4.39 -2.11
C ASN A 16 -13.55 5.14 -2.99
N GLU A 17 -13.14 6.24 -3.62
CA GLU A 17 -13.99 7.01 -4.51
C GLU A 17 -14.38 6.20 -5.77
N LEU A 18 -13.42 5.48 -6.37
CA LEU A 18 -13.71 4.57 -7.48
C LEU A 18 -14.65 3.45 -7.06
N GLY A 19 -14.49 2.92 -5.84
CA GLY A 19 -15.35 1.86 -5.29
C GLY A 19 -16.77 2.36 -5.11
N ARG A 20 -16.94 3.53 -4.47
CA ARG A 20 -18.25 4.17 -4.29
C ARG A 20 -18.95 4.40 -5.61
N ARG A 21 -18.26 4.98 -6.61
CA ARG A 21 -18.83 5.20 -7.96
C ARG A 21 -19.25 3.91 -8.63
N SER A 22 -18.45 2.85 -8.49
CA SER A 22 -18.78 1.53 -9.05
C SER A 22 -20.06 0.99 -8.42
N LEU A 23 -20.18 1.06 -7.09
CA LEU A 23 -21.36 0.61 -6.36
C LEU A 23 -22.60 1.42 -6.74
N GLU A 24 -22.47 2.75 -6.86
CA GLU A 24 -23.56 3.64 -7.29
C GLU A 24 -24.05 3.34 -8.71
N GLN A 25 -23.14 2.91 -9.59
CA GLN A 25 -23.46 2.50 -10.96
C GLN A 25 -23.90 1.04 -11.06
N GLY A 26 -23.92 0.29 -9.95
CA GLY A 26 -24.19 -1.14 -9.95
C GLY A 26 -23.12 -2.00 -10.64
N ILE A 27 -21.94 -1.43 -10.89
CA ILE A 27 -20.82 -2.12 -11.52
C ILE A 27 -20.12 -2.96 -10.46
N PRO A 28 -19.97 -4.28 -10.68
CA PRO A 28 -19.19 -5.12 -9.79
C PRO A 28 -17.74 -4.61 -9.70
N LEU A 29 -17.20 -4.49 -8.49
CA LEU A 29 -15.85 -3.95 -8.25
C LEU A 29 -14.74 -4.67 -9.05
N PHE A 30 -14.90 -5.98 -9.29
CA PHE A 30 -13.95 -6.77 -10.07
C PHE A 30 -13.98 -6.46 -11.58
N GLN A 31 -15.06 -5.86 -12.08
CA GLN A 31 -15.20 -5.44 -13.49
C GLN A 31 -14.76 -4.00 -13.72
N ASN A 32 -14.49 -3.23 -12.66
CA ASN A 32 -13.97 -1.87 -12.81
C ASN A 32 -12.44 -1.89 -12.94
N ASP A 33 -11.96 -1.86 -14.18
CA ASP A 33 -10.52 -1.88 -14.49
C ASP A 33 -9.74 -0.74 -13.81
N ALA A 34 -10.33 0.45 -13.70
CA ALA A 34 -9.70 1.58 -13.02
C ALA A 34 -9.55 1.32 -11.52
N LEU A 35 -10.57 0.73 -10.89
CA LEU A 35 -10.51 0.30 -9.49
C LEU A 35 -9.45 -0.78 -9.29
N GLN A 36 -9.39 -1.76 -10.20
CA GLN A 36 -8.40 -2.84 -10.13
C GLN A 36 -6.97 -2.31 -10.28
N ALA A 37 -6.72 -1.40 -11.23
CA ALA A 37 -5.43 -0.75 -11.39
C ALA A 37 -5.03 0.04 -10.14
N GLN A 38 -5.97 0.79 -9.56
CA GLN A 38 -5.75 1.54 -8.32
C GLN A 38 -5.46 0.62 -7.13
N SER A 39 -6.14 -0.53 -7.04
CA SER A 39 -5.92 -1.54 -5.98
C SER A 39 -4.49 -2.07 -6.03
N ARG A 40 -4.00 -2.45 -7.23
CA ARG A 40 -2.63 -2.95 -7.41
C ARG A 40 -1.59 -1.93 -6.95
N LYS A 41 -1.82 -0.64 -7.22
CA LYS A 41 -0.93 0.44 -6.79
C LYS A 41 -0.89 0.58 -5.27
N VAL A 42 -2.04 0.45 -4.59
CA VAL A 42 -2.12 0.43 -3.13
C VAL A 42 -1.39 -0.80 -2.57
N ASP A 43 -1.58 -1.98 -3.17
CA ASP A 43 -0.91 -3.22 -2.75
C ASP A 43 0.63 -3.10 -2.86
N GLU A 44 1.14 -2.56 -3.97
CA GLU A 44 2.57 -2.31 -4.16
C GLU A 44 3.15 -1.35 -3.11
N LEU A 45 2.41 -0.29 -2.75
CA LEU A 45 2.83 0.66 -1.72
C LEU A 45 2.88 0.03 -0.33
N ILE A 46 1.92 -0.85 0.00
CA ILE A 46 1.92 -1.60 1.27
C ILE A 46 3.15 -2.52 1.34
N VAL A 47 3.45 -3.25 0.25
CA VAL A 47 4.64 -4.12 0.20
C VAL A 47 5.93 -3.33 0.39
N ARG A 48 6.04 -2.14 -0.22
CA ARG A 48 7.22 -1.26 -0.04
C ARG A 48 7.33 -0.78 1.41
N LEU A 49 6.24 -0.32 2.01
CA LEU A 49 6.20 0.11 3.40
C LEU A 49 6.56 -1.02 4.37
N GLN A 50 6.08 -2.24 4.12
CA GLN A 50 6.44 -3.41 4.92
C GLN A 50 7.95 -3.69 4.84
N ARG A 51 8.55 -3.65 3.65
CA ARG A 51 10.00 -3.84 3.48
C ARG A 51 10.79 -2.75 4.19
N GLU A 52 10.39 -1.49 4.08
CA GLU A 52 11.06 -0.39 4.79
C GLU A 52 10.95 -0.58 6.31
N ALA A 53 9.77 -0.93 6.82
CA ALA A 53 9.55 -1.20 8.24
C ALA A 53 10.33 -2.43 8.74
N GLU A 54 10.58 -3.43 7.88
CA GLU A 54 11.45 -4.58 8.19
C GLU A 54 12.93 -4.17 8.24
N LEU A 55 13.39 -3.35 7.31
CA LEU A 55 14.77 -2.82 7.28
C LEU A 55 15.06 -1.93 8.49
N GLU A 56 14.09 -1.14 8.95
CA GLU A 56 14.19 -0.34 10.17
C GLU A 56 14.31 -1.18 11.45
N LYS A 57 13.82 -2.43 11.42
CA LYS A 57 13.90 -3.36 12.56
C LYS A 57 15.23 -4.11 12.63
N GLU A 58 16.13 -3.93 11.67
CA GLU A 58 17.42 -4.64 11.62
C GLU A 58 18.69 -3.82 12.00
N PRO A 59 18.73 -2.95 13.03
CA PRO A 59 19.99 -2.32 13.45
C PRO A 59 20.84 -3.17 14.43
N ASN A 60 20.42 -4.38 14.86
CA ASN A 60 21.10 -5.08 15.96
C ASN A 60 21.28 -6.60 15.81
N LYS A 61 21.79 -7.08 14.68
CA LYS A 61 22.32 -8.46 14.55
C LYS A 61 23.83 -8.56 14.32
N LEU A 62 24.57 -7.46 14.38
CA LEU A 62 26.03 -7.42 14.17
C LEU A 62 26.89 -7.27 15.44
N THR A 63 26.38 -7.57 16.63
CA THR A 63 27.19 -7.51 17.86
C THR A 63 27.24 -8.81 18.65
N ILE A 64 27.34 -9.97 18.00
CA ILE A 64 27.84 -11.17 18.69
C ILE A 64 28.64 -12.03 17.70
N LYS A 65 29.84 -11.57 17.34
CA LYS A 65 30.88 -12.48 16.83
C LYS A 65 32.06 -12.46 17.81
N GLY A 66 32.08 -13.51 18.63
CA GLY A 66 33.20 -14.08 19.38
C GLY A 66 34.35 -13.17 19.79
N ARG A 67 34.45 -12.92 21.10
CA ARG A 67 35.72 -12.89 21.81
C ARG A 67 35.75 -14.06 22.77
#